data_AF-A0A6B3CJX5-F1
#
_entry.id   AF-A0A6B3CJX5-F1
#
_cell.length_a   1.000
_cell.length_b   1.000
_cell.length_c   1.000
_cell.angle_alpha   90.00
_cell.angle_beta   90.00
_cell.angle_gamma   90.00
#
_symmetry.space_group_name_H-M   'P 1'
#
loop_
_entity.id
_entity.type
_entity.pdbx_description
1 polymer ?
#
loop_
_entity_poly.entity_id
_entity_poly.type
_entity_poly.pdbx_seq_one_letter_code
_entity_poly.pdbx_strand_id
1 'polypeptide(L)' 'GSLVYDARTAEFSFQPGPVFTNLLLADEINRTPPKTQSSLLEAMEERQVTVDGTPRPLPEPFLVAATQNPVE' A
#
# COMPACT_ATOMS: atom_id res chain seq x y z
N GLY A 1 2.97 4.73 -0.94
CA GLY A 1 2.87 6.19 -1.14
C GLY A 1 4.26 6.76 -1.13
N SER A 2 4.41 8.03 -1.51
CA SER A 2 5.70 8.71 -1.51
C SER A 2 5.53 10.11 -0.94
N LEU A 3 6.57 10.62 -0.28
CA LEU A 3 6.66 12.04 0.00
C LEU A 3 7.12 12.77 -1.26
N VAL A 4 6.37 13.79 -1.65
CA VAL A 4 6.67 14.66 -2.79
C VAL A 4 6.98 16.06 -2.26
N TYR A 5 8.15 16.57 -2.60
CA TYR A 5 8.55 17.93 -2.23
C TYR A 5 7.85 18.96 -3.11
N ASP A 6 7.09 19.87 -2.50
CA ASP A 6 6.51 21.03 -3.17
C ASP A 6 7.48 22.22 -3.05
N ALA A 7 8.09 22.61 -4.16
CA ALA A 7 9.04 23.72 -4.22
C ALA A 7 8.40 25.10 -3.96
N ARG A 8 7.07 25.25 -4.04
CA ARG A 8 6.37 26.52 -3.77
C ARG A 8 6.19 26.76 -2.29
N THR A 9 5.89 25.71 -1.52
CA THR A 9 5.72 25.77 -0.07
C THR A 9 6.98 25.36 0.70
N ALA A 10 7.95 24.75 0.02
CA ALA A 10 9.12 24.11 0.61
C ALA A 10 8.78 22.98 1.59
N GLU A 11 7.66 22.28 1.36
CA GLU A 11 7.14 21.23 2.23
C GLU A 11 7.10 19.86 1.54
N PHE A 12 7.19 18.78 2.32
CA PHE A 12 6.92 17.43 1.84
C PHE A 12 5.43 17.10 2.01
N SER A 13 4.77 16.80 0.90
CA SER A 13 3.37 16.35 0.87
C SER A 13 3.32 14.84 0.67
N PHE A 14 2.44 14.17 1.41
CA PHE A 14 2.23 12.74 1.23
C PHE A 14 1.32 12.50 0.02
N GLN A 15 1.83 11.77 -0.96
CA GLN A 15 1.04 11.25 -2.06
C GLN A 15 0.60 9.81 -1.76
N PRO A 16 -0.71 9.54 -1.56
CA PRO A 16 -1.20 8.20 -1.31
C PRO A 16 -0.91 7.29 -2.52
N GLY A 17 -0.50 6.06 -2.22
CA GLY A 17 -0.27 5.03 -3.23
C GLY A 17 -1.51 4.17 -3.48
N PRO A 18 -1.40 3.16 -4.36
CA PRO A 18 -2.54 2.31 -4.74
C PRO A 18 -3.24 1.61 -3.58
N VAL A 19 -2.54 1.36 -2.47
CA VAL A 19 -3.12 0.72 -1.27
C VAL A 19 -4.21 1.57 -0.59
N PHE A 20 -4.30 2.87 -0.85
CA PHE A 20 -5.30 3.77 -0.25
C PHE A 20 -6.65 3.79 -1.01
N THR A 21 -6.98 2.69 -1.67
CA THR A 21 -8.26 2.48 -2.38
C THR A 21 -9.16 1.52 -1.59
N ASN A 22 -10.47 1.57 -1.79
CA ASN A 22 -11.39 0.60 -1.17
C ASN A 22 -11.22 -0.83 -1.73
N LEU A 23 -10.85 -0.96 -3.01
CA LEU A 23 -10.63 -2.25 -3.69
C LEU A 23 -9.28 -2.26 -4.42
N LEU A 24 -8.36 -3.10 -3.96
CA LEU A 24 -7.06 -3.30 -4.57
C LEU A 24 -7.05 -4.63 -5.32
N LEU A 25 -6.78 -4.57 -6.63
CA LEU A 25 -6.59 -5.76 -7.47
C LEU A 25 -5.08 -5.98 -7.66
N ALA A 26 -4.57 -7.13 -7.22
CA ALA A 26 -3.16 -7.49 -7.34
C ALA A 26 -3.01 -8.73 -8.25
N ASP A 27 -2.39 -8.56 -9.41
CA ASP A 27 -2.08 -9.69 -10.28
C ASP A 27 -0.79 -10.37 -9.85
N GLU A 28 -0.75 -11.70 -9.92
CA GLU A 28 0.39 -12.56 -9.62
C GLU A 28 1.06 -12.24 -8.27
N ILE A 29 0.28 -12.23 -7.18
CA ILE A 29 0.77 -11.79 -5.86
C ILE A 29 2.03 -12.53 -5.41
N ASN A 30 2.14 -13.82 -5.77
CA ASN A 30 3.29 -14.67 -5.47
C ASN A 30 4.58 -14.29 -6.21
N ARG A 31 4.52 -13.47 -7.26
CA ARG A 31 5.69 -12.96 -7.99
C ARG A 31 6.19 -11.61 -7.49
N THR A 32 5.43 -10.94 -6.64
CA THR A 32 5.91 -9.69 -6.02
C THR A 32 7.04 -9.99 -5.03
N PRO A 33 7.99 -9.07 -4.80
CA PRO A 33 9.06 -9.27 -3.83
C PRO A 33 8.49 -9.64 -2.44
N PRO A 34 9.16 -10.50 -1.65
CA PRO A 34 8.66 -10.89 -0.32
C PRO A 34 8.33 -9.71 0.58
N LYS A 35 9.14 -8.64 0.53
CA LYS A 35 8.87 -7.40 1.27
C LYS A 35 7.55 -6.74 0.88
N THR A 36 7.21 -6.73 -0.41
CA THR A 36 5.94 -6.17 -0.90
C THR A 36 4.75 -7.00 -0.43
N GLN A 37 4.86 -8.33 -0.47
CA GLN A 37 3.82 -9.23 0.04
C GLN A 37 3.61 -9.02 1.54
N SER A 38 4.68 -9.00 2.33
CA SER A 38 4.61 -8.78 3.77
C SER A 38 3.98 -7.43 4.11
N SER A 39 4.37 -6.36 3.41
CA SER A 39 3.77 -5.03 3.64
C SER A 39 2.28 -4.97 3.28
N LEU A 40 1.83 -5.73 2.28
CA LEU A 40 0.40 -5.81 1.95
C LEU A 40 -0.38 -6.57 3.03
N LEU A 41 0.17 -7.68 3.54
CA LEU A 41 -0.44 -8.44 4.63
C LEU A 41 -0.53 -7.61 5.93
N GLU A 42 0.54 -6.88 6.26
CA GLU A 42 0.56 -5.95 7.39
C GLU A 42 -0.53 -4.88 7.25
N ALA A 43 -0.65 -4.28 6.06
CA ALA A 43 -1.69 -3.28 5.78
C ALA A 43 -3.12 -3.85 5.92
N MET A 44 -3.32 -5.12 5.54
CA MET A 44 -4.61 -5.81 5.68
C MET A 44 -4.97 -6.10 7.13
N GLU A 45 -3.99 -6.49 7.96
CA GLU A 45 -4.18 -6.81 9.37
C GLU A 45 -4.38 -5.53 10.21
N GLU A 46 -3.47 -4.57 10.06
CA GLU A 46 -3.43 -3.36 10.88
C GLU A 46 -4.43 -2.28 10.41
N ARG A 47 -5.01 -2.44 9.22
CA ARG A 47 -5.92 -1.45 8.59
C ARG A 47 -5.33 -0.05 8.45
N GLN A 48 -4.01 0.05 8.44
CA GLN A 48 -3.26 1.28 8.27
C GLN A 48 -1.93 0.99 7.58
N VAL A 49 -1.31 2.04 7.03
CA VAL A 49 0.04 2.00 6.49
C VAL A 49 0.88 3.08 7.15
N THR A 50 2.07 2.70 7.63
CA THR A 50 3.01 3.65 8.22
C THR A 50 3.97 4.17 7.16
N VAL A 51 4.07 5.48 7.03
CA VAL A 51 5.01 6.16 6.12
C VAL A 51 5.77 7.21 6.92
N ASP A 52 7.10 7.08 6.94
CA ASP A 52 8.01 7.95 7.72
C ASP A 52 7.56 8.11 9.18
N GLY A 53 7.26 6.99 9.83
CA GLY A 53 6.83 6.92 11.23
C GLY A 53 5.41 7.44 11.49
N THR A 54 4.71 7.92 10.46
CA THR A 54 3.33 8.42 10.58
C THR A 54 2.35 7.33 10.13
N PRO A 55 1.50 6.79 11.02
CA PRO A 55 0.45 5.86 10.64
C PRO A 55 -0.65 6.59 9.85
N ARG A 56 -1.16 5.93 8.81
CA ARG A 56 -2.21 6.46 7.93
C ARG A 56 -3.29 5.39 7.75
N PRO A 57 -4.55 5.64 8.16
CA PRO A 57 -5.60 4.64 8.07
C PRO A 57 -5.92 4.32 6.61
N LEU A 58 -6.26 3.05 6.35
CA LEU A 58 -6.84 2.63 5.09
C LEU A 58 -8.34 2.97 5.05
N PRO A 59 -8.92 3.16 3.86
CA PRO A 59 -10.35 3.44 3.74
C PRO A 59 -11.19 2.24 4.20
N GLU A 60 -12.36 2.50 4.76
CA GLU A 60 -13.33 1.44 5.10
C GLU A 60 -14.48 1.41 4.07
N PRO A 61 -14.76 0.25 3.43
CA PRO A 61 -14.03 -1.01 3.57
C PRO A 61 -12.72 -1.03 2.77
N PHE A 62 -11.75 -1.84 3.22
CA PHE A 62 -10.52 -2.15 2.49
C PHE A 62 -10.50 -3.63 2.09
N LEU A 63 -10.64 -3.89 0.79
CA LEU A 63 -10.62 -5.22 0.20
C LEU A 63 -9.46 -5.38 -0.78
N VAL A 64 -8.84 -6.57 -0.73
CA VAL A 64 -7.81 -6.99 -1.67
C VAL A 64 -8.31 -8.22 -2.40
N ALA A 65 -8.30 -8.20 -3.72
CA ALA A 65 -8.48 -9.38 -4.55
C ALA A 65 -7.19 -9.61 -5.35
N ALA A 66 -6.67 -10.83 -5.28
CA ALA A 66 -5.39 -11.14 -5.90
C ALA A 66 -5.45 -12.45 -6.69
N THR A 67 -4.74 -12.49 -7.81
CA THR A 67 -4.48 -13.74 -8.53
C THR A 67 -3.18 -14.35 -8.02
N GLN A 68 -3.11 -15.68 -8.03
CA GLN A 68 -1.90 -16.43 -7.74
C GLN A 68 -1.75 -17.51 -8.81
N ASN A 69 -0.60 -17.54 -9.47
CA ASN A 69 -0.28 -18.63 -10.39
C ASN A 69 0.32 -19.82 -9.60
N PRO A 70 0.01 -21.08 -9.98
CA PRO A 70 0.59 -22.25 -9.34
C PRO A 70 2.13 -22.19 -9.38
N VAL A 71 2.77 -22.62 -8.29
CA VAL A 71 4.21 -22.92 -8.27
C VAL A 71 4.40 -24.36 -8.78
N GLU A 72 5.34 -24.56 -9.71
CA GLU A 72 5.81 -25.90 -10.13
C GLU A 72 6.51 -26.66 -8.99
#